data_AF-A0A3M1IXI1-F1
#
_entry.id   AF-A0A3M1IXI1-F1
#
_cell.length_a   1.000
_cell.length_b   1.000
_cell.length_c   1.000
_cell.angle_alpha   90.00
_cell.angle_beta   90.00
_cell.angle_gamma   90.00
#
_symmetry.space_group_name_H-M   'P 1'
#
loop_
_entity.id
_entity.type
_entity.pdbx_description
1 polymer ?
#
loop_
_entity_poly.entity_id
_entity_poly.type
_entity_poly.pdbx_seq_one_letter_code
_entity_poly.pdbx_strand_id
1 'polypeptide(L)' 'MGSAIATRLMEQGHEVLVWNRSPERAAPLAEKGAQAAASPRALVEGSDAVIVMVYDDEA' A
#
# COMPACT_ATOMS: atom_id res chain seq x y z
N MET A 1 -5.42 -9.79 -1.12
CA MET A 1 -5.69 -9.18 -2.44
C MET A 1 -4.85 -7.94 -2.70
N GLY A 2 -4.82 -6.92 -1.83
CA GLY A 2 -4.05 -5.69 -2.06
C GLY A 2 -2.55 -5.88 -2.36
N SER A 3 -1.90 -6.88 -1.75
CA SER A 3 -0.48 -7.18 -2.00
C SER A 3 -0.18 -7.58 -3.45
N ALA A 4 -1.09 -8.29 -4.12
CA ALA A 4 -0.91 -8.67 -5.53
C ALA A 4 -1.01 -7.44 -6.45
N ILE A 5 -1.94 -6.53 -6.16
CA ILE A 5 -2.10 -5.27 -6.89
C ILE A 5 -0.86 -4.39 -6.72
N ALA A 6 -0.41 -4.17 -5.47
CA ALA A 6 0.78 -3.38 -5.19
C ALA A 6 2.02 -3.97 -5.88
N THR A 7 2.21 -5.29 -5.84
CA THR A 7 3.31 -5.95 -6.54
C THR A 7 3.26 -5.68 -8.04
N ARG A 8 2.09 -5.86 -8.67
CA ARG A 8 1.93 -5.65 -10.11
C ARG A 8 2.19 -4.20 -10.51
N LEU A 9 1.76 -3.22 -9.71
CA LEU A 9 2.00 -1.80 -9.97
C LEU A 9 3.50 -1.48 -9.93
N MET A 10 4.23 -2.00 -8.93
CA MET A 10 5.68 -1.86 -8.85
C MET A 10 6.39 -2.50 -10.05
N GLU A 11 5.95 -3.69 -10.49
CA GLU A 11 6.47 -4.35 -11.69
C GLU A 11 6.23 -3.55 -12.99
N GLN A 12 5.31 -2.58 -13.00
CA GLN A 12 5.11 -1.66 -14.12
C GLN A 12 5.85 -0.34 -13.97
N GLY A 13 6.67 -0.20 -12.92
CA GLY A 13 7.49 0.99 -12.67
C GLY A 13 6.74 2.12 -11.97
N HIS A 14 5.57 1.86 -11.39
CA HIS A 14 4.91 2.85 -10.54
C HIS A 14 5.58 2.90 -9.16
N GLU A 15 5.73 4.11 -8.63
CA GLU A 15 6.02 4.30 -7.21
C GLU A 15 4.77 3.92 -6.40
N VAL A 16 4.95 3.07 -5.39
CA VAL A 16 3.82 2.55 -4.61
C VAL A 16 4.06 2.79 -3.13
N LEU A 17 3.18 3.58 -2.52
CA LEU A 17 3.05 3.68 -1.08
C LEU A 17 2.07 2.62 -0.58
N VAL A 18 2.41 1.95 0.52
CA VAL A 18 1.57 0.94 1.16
C VAL A 18 1.33 1.29 2.63
N TRP A 19 0.11 1.06 3.08
CA TRP A 19 -0.24 1.12 4.49
C TRP A 19 -1.18 -0.03 4.81
N ASN A 20 -1.04 -0.57 6.02
CA ASN A 20 -2.00 -1.50 6.57
C ASN A 20 -2.06 -1.30 8.09
N ARG A 21 -3.24 -1.51 8.69
CA ARG A 21 -3.44 -1.42 10.15
C ARG A 21 -2.45 -2.29 10.94
N SER A 22 -2.09 -3.44 10.35
CA SER A 22 -1.03 -4.34 10.83
C SER A 22 0.24 -4.12 10.00
N PRO A 23 1.25 -3.39 10.50
CA PRO A 23 2.46 -3.05 9.74
C PRO A 23 3.23 -4.27 9.21
N GLU A 24 3.19 -5.39 9.93
CA GLU A 24 3.83 -6.65 9.55
C GLU A 24 3.31 -7.21 8.22
N ARG A 25 2.09 -6.84 7.81
CA ARG A 25 1.53 -7.23 6.49
C ARG A 25 2.03 -6.34 5.35
N ALA A 26 2.53 -5.14 5.65
CA ALA A 26 3.13 -4.24 4.67
C ALA A 26 4.63 -4.51 4.47
N ALA A 27 5.30 -5.10 5.47
CA ALA A 27 6.74 -5.38 5.43
C ALA A 27 7.19 -6.18 4.17
N PRO A 28 6.50 -7.26 3.74
CA PRO A 28 6.91 -7.99 2.53
C PRO A 28 6.79 -7.19 1.23
N LEU A 29 5.95 -6.14 1.21
CA LEU A 29 5.85 -5.23 0.06
C LEU A 29 6.97 -4.19 0.11
N ALA A 30 7.35 -3.73 1.31
CA ALA A 30 8.48 -2.84 1.48
C ALA A 30 9.81 -3.50 1.06
N GLU A 31 10.01 -4.77 1.40
CA GLU A 31 11.14 -5.58 0.92
C GLU A 31 11.20 -5.70 -0.62
N LYS A 32 10.05 -5.57 -1.28
CA LYS A 32 9.94 -5.57 -2.75
C LYS A 32 10.08 -4.19 -3.40
N GLY A 33 10.26 -3.13 -2.61
CA GLY A 33 10.45 -1.77 -3.09
C GLY A 33 9.28 -0.82 -2.86
N ALA A 34 8.20 -1.25 -2.19
CA ALA A 34 7.13 -0.33 -1.80
C ALA A 34 7.60 0.59 -0.67
N GLN A 35 7.05 1.80 -0.58
CA GLN A 35 7.30 2.69 0.54
C GLN A 35 6.21 2.50 1.60
N ALA A 36 6.60 2.09 2.80
CA ALA A 36 5.65 1.94 3.90
C ALA A 36 5.29 3.33 4.47
N ALA A 37 4.02 3.70 4.37
CA ALA A 37 3.51 4.94 4.95
C ALA A 37 3.25 4.77 6.46
N ALA A 38 3.42 5.84 7.24
CA ALA A 38 3.22 5.82 8.69
C ALA A 38 1.73 5.84 9.11
N SER A 39 0.85 6.33 8.24
CA SER A 39 -0.59 6.42 8.48
C SER A 39 -1.38 6.46 7.16
N PRO A 40 -2.70 6.23 7.17
CA PRO A 40 -3.54 6.41 5.99
C PRO A 40 -3.47 7.83 5.44
N ARG A 41 -3.42 8.83 6.32
CA ARG A 41 -3.28 10.25 5.94
C ARG A 41 -1.99 10.50 5.16
N ALA A 42 -0.86 10.03 5.70
CA ALA A 42 0.44 10.19 5.04
C ALA A 42 0.49 9.49 3.67
N LEU A 43 -0.17 8.32 3.54
CA LEU A 43 -0.30 7.63 2.25
C LEU A 43 -1.06 8.48 1.23
N VAL A 44 -2.21 9.04 1.63
CA VAL A 44 -3.06 9.85 0.75
C VAL A 44 -2.35 11.14 0.34
N GLU A 45 -1.68 11.83 1.27
CA GLU A 45 -0.93 13.06 0.98
C GLU A 45 0.25 12.83 0.02
N GLY A 46 0.81 11.62 -0.01
CA GLY A 46 1.93 11.24 -0.87
C GLY A 46 1.55 10.48 -2.15
N SER A 47 0.25 10.38 -2.50
CA SER A 47 -0.20 9.60 -3.65
C SER A 47 -1.07 10.42 -4.61
N ASP A 48 -0.82 10.31 -5.92
CA ASP A 48 -1.68 10.89 -6.96
C ASP A 48 -3.02 10.16 -7.10
N ALA A 49 -3.04 8.87 -6.77
CA ALA A 49 -4.22 8.01 -6.79
C ALA A 49 -4.17 7.00 -5.64
N VAL A 50 -5.32 6.70 -5.04
CA VAL A 50 -5.43 5.80 -3.88
C VAL A 50 -6.36 4.65 -4.19
N ILE A 51 -5.87 3.42 -3.94
CA ILE A 51 -6.67 2.20 -4.01
C ILE A 51 -6.91 1.72 -2.58
N VAL A 52 -8.17 1.70 -2.18
CA VAL A 52 -8.59 1.17 -0.87
C VAL A 52 -9.02 -0.29 -1.04
N MET A 53 -8.44 -1.18 -0.24
CA MET A 53 -8.75 -2.60 -0.24
C MET A 53 -8.82 -3.08 1.20
N VAL A 54 -10.03 -3.10 1.73
CA VAL A 54 -10.34 -3.49 3.12
C VAL A 54 -11.16 -4.79 3.13
N TYR A 55 -11.37 -5.35 4.33
CA TYR A 55 -12.10 -6.61 4.49
C TYR A 55 -13.62 -6.41 4.44
N ASP A 56 -14.11 -5.32 5.03
CA ASP A 56 -15.52 -4.96 5.19
C ASP A 56 -15.70 -3.44 5.09
N ASP A 57 -16.96 -2.99 5.19
CA ASP A 57 -17.33 -1.58 5.04
C ASP A 57 -17.04 -0.73 6.29
N GLU A 58 -16.84 -1.34 7.47
CA GLU A 58 -16.56 -0.62 8.73
C GLU A 58 -15.07 -0.28 8.92
N ALA A 59 -14.21 -0.96 8.15
CA ALA A 59 -12.76 -0.93 8.28
C ALA A 59 -12.07 0.39 7.90
#